data_AF-A0A0S4J4A9-F1
#
_entry.id   AF-A0A0S4J4A9-F1
#
_cell.length_a   1.000
_cell.length_b   1.000
_cell.length_c   1.000
_cell.angle_alpha   90.00
_cell.angle_beta   90.00
_cell.angle_gamma   90.00
#
_symmetry.space_group_name_H-M   'P 1'
#
loop_
_entity.id
_entity.type
_entity.pdbx_description
1 polymer ?
#
loop_
_entity_poly.entity_id
_entity_poly.type
_entity_poly.pdbx_seq_one_letter_code
_entity_poly.pdbx_strand_id
1 'polypeptide(L)'
;PIFRNRLRFLMREALRFSSTELLVYMASMETETFAPLIGELVLVPPRRMIDHPQNAQNPAGRDDNAPDDVDSLACLYHSSRKSLSDEKTKIHARIVVVGAGTTGLAFIHSLLSIPYLQFTNILLVSTDGLPLHPNQQELNWNSDSLDFLEREYMTLRIGKRVRLLEGTMIDFDKFDKYICTDGSNCEPYDYLFITAGRQYAIPRELVSQHGAKNGVFPLCNQHYIAKIKQHIHESEIYEDDLSSAVIFGTNLDVFAVANNIIKLGLAPQRVVIVSPDSGTVNPFGDPLIELKVEELLLSLGTKILKAHVLERLEYDEDNNLSSVVVTPVDGNRGKSVEVNATMFIYVHDKDIDSH
;
A
#
# COMPACT_ATOMS: atom_id res chain seq x y z
N PRO A 1 16.47 20.24 26.44
CA PRO A 1 17.44 19.13 26.29
C PRO A 1 17.85 18.47 27.62
N ILE A 2 18.22 19.26 28.63
CA ILE A 2 18.82 18.79 29.90
C ILE A 2 17.87 17.88 30.71
N PHE A 3 16.55 18.12 30.67
CA PHE A 3 15.57 17.33 31.42
C PHE A 3 15.04 16.08 30.70
N ARG A 4 15.47 15.80 29.46
CA ARG A 4 14.99 14.62 28.71
C ARG A 4 15.24 13.32 29.48
N ASN A 5 16.39 13.20 30.14
CA ASN A 5 16.77 12.01 30.92
C ASN A 5 16.02 11.90 32.26
N ARG A 6 15.30 12.95 32.68
CA ARG A 6 14.55 13.02 33.94
C ARG A 6 13.03 13.03 33.71
N LEU A 7 12.59 12.82 32.47
CA LEU A 7 11.17 12.90 32.09
C LEU A 7 10.29 11.94 32.91
N ARG A 8 10.74 10.70 33.12
CA ARG A 8 10.07 9.72 33.98
C ARG A 8 9.84 10.24 35.40
N PHE A 9 10.88 10.83 36.00
CA PHE A 9 10.80 11.41 37.33
C PHE A 9 9.80 12.56 37.37
N LEU A 10 9.84 13.46 36.38
CA LEU A 10 8.91 14.57 36.26
C LEU A 10 7.46 14.10 36.14
N MET A 11 7.18 13.11 35.28
CA MET A 11 5.83 12.55 35.10
C MET A 11 5.34 11.86 36.37
N ARG A 12 6.23 11.15 37.07
CA ARG A 12 5.91 10.53 38.35
C ARG A 12 5.55 11.55 39.42
N GLU A 13 6.30 12.64 39.51
CA GLU A 13 6.02 13.74 40.42
C GLU A 13 4.72 14.45 40.05
N ALA A 14 4.44 14.67 38.76
CA ALA A 14 3.17 15.23 38.30
C ALA A 14 1.97 14.37 38.71
N LEU A 15 2.06 13.04 38.59
CA LEU A 15 1.05 12.09 39.08
C LEU A 15 0.91 12.14 40.61
N ARG A 16 2.02 12.31 41.33
CA ARG A 16 2.02 12.46 42.80
C ARG A 16 1.31 13.74 43.24
N PHE A 17 1.65 14.88 42.64
CA PHE A 17 1.07 16.18 42.98
C PHE A 17 -0.42 16.28 42.62
N SER A 18 -0.82 15.72 41.48
CA SER A 18 -2.23 15.72 41.04
C SER A 18 -3.08 14.65 41.74
N SER A 19 -2.48 13.79 42.58
CA SER A 19 -3.16 12.63 43.19
C SER A 19 -3.82 11.69 42.17
N THR A 20 -3.27 11.61 40.95
CA THR A 20 -3.74 10.72 39.89
C THR A 20 -2.82 9.50 39.75
N GLU A 21 -3.40 8.36 39.36
CA GLU A 21 -2.65 7.09 39.21
C GLU A 21 -2.26 6.78 37.77
N LEU A 22 -3.03 7.32 36.80
CA LEU A 22 -2.92 7.04 35.38
C LEU A 22 -2.70 8.34 34.61
N LEU A 23 -1.66 8.35 33.79
CA LEU A 23 -1.45 9.33 32.74
C LEU A 23 -2.01 8.75 31.44
N VAL A 24 -2.88 9.49 30.78
CA VAL A 24 -3.37 9.18 29.44
C VAL A 24 -2.92 10.28 28.50
N TYR A 25 -2.37 9.89 27.36
CA TYR A 25 -1.88 10.80 26.35
C TYR A 25 -2.42 10.37 24.99
N MET A 26 -3.19 11.25 24.36
CA MET A 26 -3.65 11.07 22.98
C MET A 26 -2.68 11.83 22.08
N ALA A 27 -2.06 11.09 21.17
CA ALA A 27 -1.15 11.65 20.19
C ALA A 27 -1.82 11.64 18.83
N SER A 28 -1.88 12.79 18.16
CA SER A 28 -2.31 12.90 16.77
C SER A 28 -1.15 13.40 15.89
N MET A 29 -1.28 13.32 14.56
CA MET A 29 -0.34 13.96 13.63
C MET A 29 -0.39 15.49 13.72
N GLU A 30 -1.56 16.05 14.02
CA GLU A 30 -1.78 17.50 14.09
C GLU A 30 -1.20 18.11 15.37
N THR A 31 -1.11 17.32 16.43
CA THR A 31 -0.51 17.74 17.70
C THR A 31 1.01 17.59 17.66
N GLU A 32 1.75 18.61 18.07
CA GLU A 32 3.19 18.47 18.27
C GLU A 32 3.48 17.40 19.33
N THR A 33 3.98 16.25 18.87
CA THR A 33 4.28 15.12 19.75
C THR A 33 5.70 15.20 20.28
N PHE A 34 5.84 15.07 21.60
CA PHE A 34 7.16 14.97 22.22
C PHE A 34 7.64 13.52 22.19
N ALA A 35 8.40 13.15 21.15
CA ALA A 35 8.89 11.78 20.94
C ALA A 35 9.54 11.11 22.18
N PRO A 36 10.34 11.80 23.01
CA PRO A 36 10.87 11.21 24.24
C PRO A 36 9.80 10.79 25.25
N LEU A 37 8.66 11.50 25.32
CA LEU A 37 7.54 11.11 26.18
C LEU A 37 6.87 9.85 25.65
N ILE A 38 6.56 9.81 24.36
CA ILE A 38 5.93 8.65 23.72
C ILE A 38 6.76 7.38 23.94
N GLY A 39 8.09 7.48 23.89
CA GLY A 39 8.99 6.36 24.18
C GLY A 39 8.86 5.80 25.60
N GLU A 40 8.48 6.61 26.59
CA GLU A 40 8.30 6.21 27.99
C GLU A 40 6.88 5.69 28.27
N LEU A 41 5.89 6.12 27.49
CA LEU A 41 4.51 5.66 27.63
C LEU A 41 4.32 4.27 26.99
N VAL A 42 3.23 3.59 27.36
CA VAL A 42 2.84 2.30 26.78
C VAL A 42 1.69 2.55 25.81
N LEU A 43 1.85 2.09 24.57
CA LEU A 43 0.80 2.11 23.56
C LEU A 43 -0.37 1.25 24.01
N VAL A 44 -1.58 1.79 23.92
CA VAL A 44 -2.81 1.03 24.09
C VAL A 44 -3.23 0.57 22.69
N PRO A 45 -3.14 -0.74 22.37
CA PRO A 45 -3.55 -1.22 21.06
C PRO A 45 -5.06 -0.99 20.88
N PRO A 46 -5.52 -0.64 19.67
CA PRO A 46 -6.94 -0.53 19.40
C PRO A 46 -7.63 -1.88 19.66
N ARG A 47 -8.78 -1.83 20.33
CA ARG A 47 -9.61 -3.03 20.51
C ARG A 47 -10.34 -3.31 19.22
N ARG A 48 -10.21 -4.54 18.69
CA ARG A 48 -11.07 -5.01 17.61
C ARG A 48 -12.51 -5.02 18.11
N MET A 49 -13.34 -4.18 17.51
CA MET A 49 -14.78 -4.17 17.78
C MET A 49 -15.37 -5.40 17.10
N ILE A 50 -16.13 -6.20 17.86
CA ILE A 50 -16.90 -7.30 17.27
C ILE A 50 -18.15 -6.67 16.69
N ASP A 51 -18.26 -6.65 15.36
CA ASP A 51 -19.49 -6.21 14.72
C ASP A 51 -20.61 -7.19 15.05
N HIS A 52 -21.51 -6.78 15.96
CA HIS A 52 -22.70 -7.55 16.24
C HIS A 52 -23.62 -7.49 15.02
N PRO A 53 -24.15 -8.63 14.51
CA PRO A 53 -24.96 -8.67 13.30
C PRO A 53 -26.26 -7.84 13.39
N GLN A 54 -26.69 -7.48 14.61
CA GLN A 54 -27.82 -6.56 14.83
C GLN A 54 -27.50 -5.11 14.39
N ASN A 55 -26.23 -4.70 14.41
CA ASN A 55 -25.80 -3.38 13.93
C ASN A 55 -25.80 -3.29 12.39
N ALA A 56 -25.72 -4.43 11.69
CA ALA A 56 -25.85 -4.47 10.22
C ALA A 56 -27.31 -4.32 9.75
N GLN A 57 -28.29 -4.62 10.61
CA GLN A 57 -29.72 -4.57 10.28
C GLN A 57 -30.36 -3.19 10.54
N ASN A 58 -29.74 -2.34 11.36
CA ASN A 58 -30.21 -0.99 11.66
C ASN A 58 -29.09 0.05 11.43
N PRO A 59 -28.84 0.50 10.19
CA PRO A 59 -27.89 1.59 9.91
C PRO A 59 -28.31 2.93 10.56
N ALA A 60 -29.58 3.09 10.91
CA ALA A 60 -30.13 4.26 11.62
C ALA A 60 -29.80 4.30 13.12
N GLY A 61 -29.13 3.29 13.66
CA GLY A 61 -28.63 3.27 15.04
C GLY A 61 -27.18 3.73 15.17
N ARG A 62 -26.49 4.03 14.06
CA ARG A 62 -25.28 4.86 14.12
C ARG A 62 -25.76 6.25 14.53
N ASP A 63 -25.31 6.69 15.69
CA ASP A 63 -25.59 8.03 16.19
C ASP A 63 -24.95 9.02 15.19
N ASP A 64 -25.73 9.53 14.23
CA ASP A 64 -25.31 10.57 13.26
C ASP A 64 -24.93 11.88 13.97
N ASN A 65 -25.10 11.94 15.30
CA ASN A 65 -24.66 13.02 16.19
C ASN A 65 -23.36 12.69 16.95
N ALA A 66 -22.64 11.61 16.61
CA ALA A 66 -21.25 11.51 17.04
C ALA A 66 -20.53 12.75 16.50
N PRO A 67 -19.94 13.61 17.36
CA PRO A 67 -19.19 14.75 16.87
C PRO A 67 -18.19 14.25 15.84
N ASP A 68 -18.04 14.99 14.73
CA ASP A 68 -16.94 14.78 13.78
C ASP A 68 -15.63 14.97 14.54
N ASP A 69 -15.22 13.92 15.24
CA ASP A 69 -14.15 13.97 16.23
C ASP A 69 -12.85 14.09 15.45
N VAL A 70 -12.31 15.30 15.48
CA VAL A 70 -10.98 15.70 15.00
C VAL A 70 -9.87 14.81 15.62
N ASP A 71 -10.18 14.05 16.68
CA ASP A 71 -9.31 13.07 17.35
C ASP A 71 -9.47 11.60 16.86
N SER A 72 -10.28 11.35 15.83
CA SER A 72 -10.65 10.01 15.35
C SER A 72 -9.45 9.09 15.07
N LEU A 73 -8.28 9.62 14.71
CA LEU A 73 -7.06 8.86 14.38
C LEU A 73 -5.93 8.95 15.42
N ALA A 74 -6.18 9.52 16.61
CA ALA A 74 -5.16 9.65 17.63
C ALA A 74 -4.69 8.28 18.20
N CYS A 75 -3.39 8.07 18.39
CA CYS A 75 -2.88 6.92 19.13
C CYS A 75 -2.99 7.18 20.63
N LEU A 76 -3.62 6.24 21.35
CA LEU A 76 -3.76 6.30 22.79
C LEU A 76 -2.54 5.69 23.47
N TYR A 77 -1.89 6.48 24.31
CA TYR A 77 -0.80 6.04 25.17
C TYR A 77 -1.24 6.18 26.62
N HIS A 78 -0.77 5.27 27.46
CA HIS A 78 -1.02 5.30 28.89
C HIS A 78 0.27 5.01 29.67
N SER A 79 0.33 5.51 30.90
CA SER A 79 1.37 5.11 31.84
C SER A 79 0.89 5.26 33.27
N SER A 80 1.40 4.41 34.15
CA SER A 80 1.10 4.44 35.58
C SER A 80 2.34 4.75 36.39
N ARG A 81 2.17 5.10 37.66
CA ARG A 81 3.30 5.28 38.58
C ARG A 81 4.24 4.06 38.64
N LYS A 82 3.68 2.86 38.51
CA LYS A 82 4.43 1.59 38.45
C LYS A 82 5.22 1.48 37.14
N SER A 83 4.57 1.72 35.99
CA SER A 83 5.22 1.66 34.68
C SER A 83 6.31 2.70 34.48
N LEU A 84 6.18 3.89 35.08
CA LEU A 84 7.22 4.93 35.05
C LEU A 84 8.38 4.66 36.02
N SER A 85 8.15 3.80 37.03
CA SER A 85 9.19 3.43 38.00
C SER A 85 10.04 2.27 37.49
N ASP A 86 9.46 1.38 36.68
CA ASP A 86 10.20 0.35 35.97
C ASP A 86 10.95 0.95 34.78
N GLU A 87 12.16 0.46 34.50
CA GLU A 87 12.96 0.95 33.38
C GLU A 87 12.81 0.04 32.18
N LYS A 88 12.38 0.62 31.05
CA LYS A 88 12.37 -0.09 29.78
C LYS A 88 13.79 -0.49 29.40
N THR A 89 13.95 -1.74 29.00
CA THR A 89 15.24 -2.23 28.48
C THR A 89 15.46 -1.63 27.10
N LYS A 90 16.54 -0.85 26.96
CA LYS A 90 16.90 -0.20 25.70
C LYS A 90 17.68 -1.17 24.82
N ILE A 91 17.18 -1.37 23.60
CA ILE A 91 17.85 -2.19 22.58
C ILE A 91 18.47 -1.24 21.56
N HIS A 92 19.79 -1.24 21.51
CA HIS A 92 20.60 -0.43 20.61
C HIS A 92 20.99 -1.12 19.31
N ALA A 93 20.48 -2.35 19.08
CA ALA A 93 20.71 -3.08 17.85
C ALA A 93 20.18 -2.29 16.65
N ARG A 94 20.97 -2.26 15.57
CA ARG A 94 20.61 -1.66 14.28
C ARG A 94 19.73 -2.63 13.52
N ILE A 95 18.42 -2.45 13.63
CA ILE A 95 17.43 -3.30 12.95
C ILE A 95 17.03 -2.63 11.65
N VAL A 96 17.33 -3.26 10.53
CA VAL A 96 16.96 -2.78 9.19
C VAL A 96 15.89 -3.69 8.61
N VAL A 97 14.77 -3.09 8.21
CA VAL A 97 13.63 -3.76 7.59
C VAL A 97 13.49 -3.21 6.18
N VAL A 98 13.53 -4.09 5.17
CA VAL A 98 13.46 -3.72 3.76
C VAL A 98 12.08 -4.09 3.21
N GLY A 99 11.39 -3.09 2.67
CA GLY A 99 10.04 -3.21 2.11
C GLY A 99 8.96 -2.78 3.11
N ALA A 100 8.21 -1.73 2.76
CA ALA A 100 7.07 -1.23 3.55
C ALA A 100 5.74 -1.94 3.21
N GLY A 101 5.79 -3.26 2.99
CA GLY A 101 4.59 -4.09 2.81
C GLY A 101 3.95 -4.48 4.14
N THR A 102 2.79 -5.14 4.10
CA THR A 102 2.04 -5.58 5.29
C THR A 102 2.90 -6.38 6.27
N THR A 103 3.76 -7.28 5.76
CA THR A 103 4.67 -8.09 6.58
C THR A 103 5.72 -7.25 7.32
N GLY A 104 6.36 -6.30 6.62
CA GLY A 104 7.38 -5.43 7.21
C GLY A 104 6.78 -4.49 8.26
N LEU A 105 5.61 -3.92 7.96
CA LEU A 105 4.88 -3.07 8.90
C LEU A 105 4.36 -3.87 10.11
N ALA A 106 3.89 -5.11 9.92
CA ALA A 106 3.47 -6.01 11.01
C ALA A 106 4.60 -6.32 11.97
N PHE A 107 5.78 -6.62 11.41
CA PHE A 107 6.98 -6.88 12.17
C PHE A 107 7.36 -5.67 13.03
N ILE A 108 7.44 -4.48 12.43
CA ILE A 108 7.76 -3.24 13.15
C ILE A 108 6.70 -2.93 14.20
N HIS A 109 5.42 -3.02 13.86
CA HIS A 109 4.32 -2.81 14.79
C HIS A 109 4.42 -3.75 15.99
N SER A 110 4.74 -5.02 15.76
CA SER A 110 4.93 -6.02 16.82
C SER A 110 6.09 -5.66 17.75
N LEU A 111 7.21 -5.16 17.22
CA LEU A 111 8.33 -4.68 18.03
C LEU A 111 7.94 -3.45 18.88
N LEU A 112 7.26 -2.48 18.28
CA LEU A 112 6.82 -1.26 18.95
C LEU A 112 5.72 -1.48 19.99
N SER A 113 5.03 -2.62 19.93
CA SER A 113 3.97 -3.01 20.86
C SER A 113 4.49 -3.61 22.16
N ILE A 114 5.79 -3.94 22.26
CA ILE A 114 6.35 -4.54 23.46
C ILE A 114 6.56 -3.45 24.54
N PRO A 115 5.87 -3.52 25.70
CA PRO A 115 5.83 -2.40 26.64
C PRO A 115 7.14 -2.18 27.41
N TYR A 116 7.89 -3.25 27.68
CA TYR A 116 9.12 -3.24 28.48
C TYR A 116 10.40 -3.05 27.65
N LEU A 117 10.29 -3.00 26.32
CA LEU A 117 11.43 -2.78 25.42
C LEU A 117 11.36 -1.39 24.79
N GLN A 118 12.52 -0.80 24.53
CA GLN A 118 12.66 0.42 23.76
C GLN A 118 13.73 0.24 22.70
N PHE A 119 13.31 0.10 21.44
CA PHE A 119 14.22 0.07 20.30
C PHE A 119 14.65 1.49 19.96
N THR A 120 15.96 1.72 19.86
CA THR A 120 16.50 3.05 19.54
C THR A 120 16.84 3.23 18.07
N ASN A 121 17.02 2.13 17.32
CA ASN A 121 17.44 2.18 15.93
C ASN A 121 16.70 1.14 15.08
N ILE A 122 15.50 1.50 14.63
CA ILE A 122 14.76 0.77 13.60
C ILE A 122 14.80 1.62 12.33
N LEU A 123 15.32 1.05 11.25
CA LEU A 123 15.35 1.63 9.92
C LEU A 123 14.39 0.85 9.02
N LEU A 124 13.42 1.53 8.43
CA LEU A 124 12.57 1.01 7.36
C LEU A 124 13.09 1.57 6.03
N VAL A 125 13.46 0.68 5.11
CA VAL A 125 13.84 1.01 3.74
C VAL A 125 12.66 0.74 2.84
N SER A 126 12.24 1.74 2.06
CA SER A 126 11.09 1.62 1.17
C SER A 126 11.27 2.47 -0.08
N THR A 127 10.86 1.96 -1.23
CA THR A 127 10.95 2.66 -2.52
C THR A 127 10.09 3.92 -2.54
N ASP A 128 8.83 3.81 -2.11
CA ASP A 128 7.83 4.88 -2.13
C ASP A 128 7.62 5.52 -0.74
N GLY A 129 8.54 5.27 0.21
CA GLY A 129 8.41 5.71 1.59
C GLY A 129 7.40 4.88 2.39
N LEU A 130 6.85 5.47 3.47
CA LEU A 130 5.83 4.79 4.28
C LEU A 130 4.46 4.98 3.60
N PRO A 131 3.76 3.89 3.21
CA PRO A 131 2.46 4.00 2.54
C PRO A 131 1.44 4.79 3.38
N LEU A 132 0.36 5.24 2.76
CA LEU A 132 -0.81 5.70 3.51
C LEU A 132 -1.76 4.52 3.77
N HIS A 133 -2.55 4.60 4.83
CA HIS A 133 -3.61 3.60 5.03
C HIS A 133 -4.63 3.70 3.87
N PRO A 134 -5.23 2.59 3.38
CA PRO A 134 -6.16 2.63 2.24
C PRO A 134 -7.34 3.59 2.39
N ASN A 135 -7.83 3.82 3.61
CA ASN A 135 -8.90 4.82 3.87
C ASN A 135 -8.45 6.28 3.67
N GLN A 136 -7.14 6.54 3.76
CA GLN A 136 -6.55 7.86 3.60
C GLN A 136 -6.14 8.14 2.14
N GLN A 137 -6.19 7.11 1.28
CA GLN A 137 -5.88 7.22 -0.13
C GLN A 137 -7.15 7.54 -0.90
N GLU A 138 -7.07 8.50 -1.83
CA GLU A 138 -8.19 8.83 -2.72
C GLU A 138 -8.51 7.68 -3.70
N LEU A 139 -7.47 6.98 -4.15
CA LEU A 139 -7.55 5.91 -5.15
C LEU A 139 -6.70 4.73 -4.69
N ASN A 140 -7.36 3.62 -4.38
CA ASN A 140 -6.72 2.36 -4.02
C ASN A 140 -6.51 1.52 -5.27
N TRP A 141 -5.27 1.39 -5.74
CA TRP A 141 -4.92 0.71 -6.98
C TRP A 141 -4.83 -0.81 -6.85
N ASN A 142 -4.62 -1.30 -5.64
CA ASN A 142 -4.49 -2.71 -5.33
C ASN A 142 -5.59 -3.10 -4.33
N SER A 143 -6.01 -4.36 -4.40
CA SER A 143 -6.78 -5.00 -3.34
C SER A 143 -5.89 -5.13 -2.10
N ASP A 144 -6.13 -4.26 -1.12
CA ASP A 144 -5.51 -4.34 0.19
C ASP A 144 -6.35 -5.28 1.07
N SER A 145 -5.69 -6.15 1.83
CA SER A 145 -6.30 -7.02 2.83
C SER A 145 -6.79 -6.26 4.07
N LEU A 146 -6.50 -4.96 4.18
CA LEU A 146 -6.84 -4.12 5.35
C LEU A 146 -6.33 -4.76 6.65
N ASP A 147 -5.13 -5.35 6.59
CA ASP A 147 -4.56 -6.11 7.70
C ASP A 147 -4.31 -5.25 8.95
N PHE A 148 -4.19 -3.93 8.77
CA PHE A 148 -4.03 -2.95 9.83
C PHE A 148 -5.25 -2.07 9.95
N LEU A 149 -5.60 -1.77 11.19
CA LEU A 149 -6.48 -0.64 11.44
C LEU A 149 -5.75 0.66 11.14
N GLU A 150 -6.48 1.66 10.67
CA GLU A 150 -5.93 2.98 10.39
C GLU A 150 -5.16 3.57 11.60
N ARG A 151 -5.65 3.33 12.82
CA ARG A 151 -4.98 3.73 14.07
C ARG A 151 -3.67 2.97 14.34
N GLU A 152 -3.56 1.71 13.93
CA GLU A 152 -2.31 0.95 14.02
C GLU A 152 -1.28 1.52 13.05
N TYR A 153 -1.74 1.95 11.87
CA TYR A 153 -0.91 2.64 10.89
C TYR A 153 -0.31 3.95 11.45
N MET A 154 -1.12 4.73 12.17
CA MET A 154 -0.68 5.98 12.81
C MET A 154 0.43 5.75 13.84
N THR A 155 0.45 4.58 14.50
CA THR A 155 1.48 4.22 15.49
C THR A 155 2.89 4.19 14.91
N LEU A 156 3.01 3.89 13.61
CA LEU A 156 4.28 3.87 12.87
C LEU A 156 4.77 5.28 12.53
N ARG A 157 3.85 6.24 12.35
CA ARG A 157 4.13 7.65 12.05
C ARG A 157 4.40 8.47 13.32
N ILE A 158 3.62 8.22 14.37
CA ILE A 158 3.66 9.00 15.62
C ILE A 158 4.95 8.77 16.39
N GLY A 159 5.56 9.87 16.84
CA GLY A 159 6.74 9.83 17.70
C GLY A 159 8.05 9.48 17.00
N LYS A 160 8.06 9.34 15.67
CA LYS A 160 9.27 9.09 14.84
C LYS A 160 10.18 7.99 15.41
N ARG A 161 9.57 6.90 15.90
CA ARG A 161 10.28 5.74 16.49
C ARG A 161 10.98 4.87 15.44
N VAL A 162 10.58 5.02 14.18
CA VAL A 162 11.13 4.34 13.01
C VAL A 162 11.73 5.40 12.11
N ARG A 163 12.98 5.19 11.70
CA ARG A 163 13.64 6.02 10.68
C ARG A 163 13.25 5.47 9.31
N LEU A 164 12.80 6.34 8.42
CA LEU A 164 12.50 6.00 7.03
C LEU A 164 13.70 6.35 6.14
N LEU A 165 14.10 5.40 5.30
CA LEU A 165 15.02 5.63 4.19
C LEU A 165 14.26 5.37 2.89
N GLU A 166 13.99 6.44 2.16
CA GLU A 166 13.38 6.37 0.83
C GLU A 166 14.43 5.95 -0.18
N GLY A 167 14.19 4.83 -0.86
CA GLY A 167 15.06 4.28 -1.88
C GLY A 167 14.99 2.76 -1.98
N THR A 168 15.48 2.24 -3.09
CA THR A 168 15.48 0.81 -3.39
C THR A 168 16.79 0.18 -2.92
N MET A 169 16.70 -0.90 -2.14
CA MET A 169 17.88 -1.68 -1.77
C MET A 169 18.40 -2.41 -3.03
N ILE A 170 19.64 -2.13 -3.41
CA ILE A 170 20.29 -2.76 -4.57
C ILE A 170 21.14 -3.95 -4.13
N ASP A 171 21.88 -3.78 -3.03
CA ASP A 171 22.86 -4.78 -2.59
C ASP A 171 22.97 -4.81 -1.06
N PHE A 172 23.52 -5.91 -0.54
CA PHE A 172 23.86 -6.05 0.86
C PHE A 172 25.06 -6.95 1.09
N ASP A 173 25.95 -6.51 1.97
CA ASP A 173 27.07 -7.29 2.42
C ASP A 173 26.70 -8.05 3.70
N LYS A 174 26.92 -9.38 3.71
CA LYS A 174 26.72 -10.24 4.88
C LYS A 174 27.91 -10.26 5.84
N PHE A 175 29.11 -10.04 5.33
CA PHE A 175 30.35 -10.02 6.09
C PHE A 175 30.53 -8.69 6.80
N ASP A 176 30.46 -7.59 6.06
CA ASP A 176 30.61 -6.24 6.62
C ASP A 176 29.31 -5.72 7.26
N LYS A 177 28.17 -6.34 6.93
CA LYS A 177 26.83 -6.00 7.44
C LYS A 177 26.38 -4.57 7.11
N TYR A 178 26.40 -4.24 5.83
CA TYR A 178 25.84 -2.99 5.30
C TYR A 178 24.84 -3.27 4.18
N ILE A 179 23.84 -2.41 4.07
CA ILE A 179 22.93 -2.36 2.93
C ILE A 179 23.31 -1.18 2.04
N CYS A 180 23.13 -1.32 0.73
CA CYS A 180 23.37 -0.29 -0.26
C CYS A 180 22.06 0.04 -0.98
N THR A 181 21.72 1.33 -1.02
CA THR A 181 20.51 1.83 -1.68
C THR A 181 20.87 2.54 -3.00
N ASP A 182 19.92 2.64 -3.93
CA ASP A 182 20.05 3.34 -5.21
C ASP A 182 20.66 4.75 -5.13
N GLY A 183 20.35 5.51 -4.07
CA GLY A 183 20.91 6.84 -3.81
C GLY A 183 22.35 6.87 -3.27
N SER A 184 23.15 5.80 -3.42
CA SER A 184 24.52 5.66 -2.88
C SER A 184 24.65 5.71 -1.35
N ASN A 185 23.53 5.60 -0.64
CA ASN A 185 23.51 5.53 0.82
C ASN A 185 23.84 4.09 1.26
N CYS A 186 24.81 3.97 2.16
CA CYS A 186 25.16 2.69 2.78
C CYS A 186 24.84 2.74 4.27
N GLU A 187 23.94 1.87 4.74
CA GLU A 187 23.54 1.82 6.15
C GLU A 187 23.96 0.50 6.79
N PRO A 188 24.65 0.53 7.95
CA PRO A 188 25.00 -0.68 8.65
C PRO A 188 23.80 -1.33 9.35
N TYR A 189 23.84 -2.65 9.48
CA TYR A 189 22.84 -3.41 10.23
C TYR A 189 23.47 -4.41 11.20
N ASP A 190 22.74 -4.73 12.26
CA ASP A 190 23.01 -5.91 13.10
C ASP A 190 22.05 -7.04 12.74
N TYR A 191 20.79 -6.66 12.45
CA TYR A 191 19.74 -7.55 11.96
C TYR A 191 19.12 -6.94 10.70
N LEU A 192 19.08 -7.73 9.62
CA LEU A 192 18.46 -7.37 8.36
C LEU A 192 17.24 -8.28 8.12
N PHE A 193 16.08 -7.67 7.96
CA PHE A 193 14.83 -8.36 7.62
C PHE A 193 14.40 -7.91 6.23
N ILE A 194 14.41 -8.84 5.27
CA ILE A 194 13.93 -8.58 3.91
C ILE A 194 12.48 -9.02 3.84
N THR A 195 11.59 -8.03 3.76
CA THR A 195 10.14 -8.21 3.61
C THR A 195 9.68 -7.65 2.27
N ALA A 196 10.51 -7.82 1.23
CA ALA A 196 10.15 -7.52 -0.14
C ALA A 196 9.02 -8.46 -0.56
N GLY A 197 7.85 -7.89 -0.86
CA GLY A 197 6.71 -8.63 -1.40
C GLY A 197 6.93 -9.02 -2.87
N ARG A 198 5.88 -9.56 -3.49
CA ARG A 198 5.86 -9.82 -4.94
C ARG A 198 5.32 -8.59 -5.68
N GLN A 199 5.87 -8.31 -6.85
CA GLN A 199 5.50 -7.16 -7.68
C GLN A 199 5.05 -7.61 -9.07
N TYR A 200 4.21 -6.82 -9.74
CA TYR A 200 3.73 -7.13 -11.09
C TYR A 200 4.82 -6.90 -12.14
N ALA A 201 5.51 -7.94 -12.58
CA ALA A 201 6.53 -7.82 -13.63
C ALA A 201 5.94 -8.16 -15.00
N ILE A 202 6.18 -7.32 -16.00
CA ILE A 202 5.82 -7.65 -17.39
C ILE A 202 6.81 -8.75 -17.87
N PRO A 203 6.32 -9.89 -18.38
CA PRO A 203 7.17 -10.95 -18.90
C PRO A 203 8.16 -10.42 -19.94
N ARG A 204 9.44 -10.77 -19.80
CA ARG A 204 10.52 -10.29 -20.70
C ARG A 204 10.23 -10.60 -22.17
N GLU A 205 9.58 -11.72 -22.45
CA GLU A 205 9.19 -12.16 -23.80
C GLU A 205 8.32 -11.13 -24.54
N LEU A 206 7.47 -10.39 -23.79
CA LEU A 206 6.60 -9.34 -24.33
C LEU A 206 7.35 -8.01 -24.54
N VAL A 207 8.43 -7.81 -23.80
CA VAL A 207 9.24 -6.58 -23.82
C VAL A 207 10.42 -6.69 -24.79
N SER A 208 10.98 -7.89 -24.99
CA SER A 208 12.27 -8.18 -25.63
C SER A 208 12.44 -7.77 -27.10
N GLN A 209 11.47 -7.08 -27.70
CA GLN A 209 11.60 -6.61 -29.07
C GLN A 209 12.08 -5.15 -29.18
N HIS A 210 11.79 -4.25 -28.23
CA HIS A 210 12.23 -2.84 -28.28
C HIS A 210 12.36 -2.27 -26.84
N GLY A 211 13.32 -1.37 -26.58
CA GLY A 211 13.64 -0.80 -25.25
C GLY A 211 12.47 -0.05 -24.57
N ALA A 212 12.71 0.65 -23.44
CA ALA A 212 11.68 1.28 -22.59
C ALA A 212 10.48 1.86 -23.37
N LYS A 213 9.35 1.14 -23.34
CA LYS A 213 8.22 1.37 -24.23
C LYS A 213 7.18 2.28 -23.58
N ASN A 214 6.83 3.37 -24.27
CA ASN A 214 5.81 4.30 -23.80
C ASN A 214 4.43 3.64 -23.85
N GLY A 215 3.61 3.85 -22.82
CA GLY A 215 2.24 3.31 -22.74
C GLY A 215 2.11 1.93 -22.08
N VAL A 216 3.20 1.27 -21.69
CA VAL A 216 3.15 -0.03 -20.99
C VAL A 216 3.53 0.14 -19.53
N PHE A 217 2.61 -0.19 -18.61
CA PHE A 217 2.78 0.08 -17.19
C PHE A 217 2.54 -1.19 -16.33
N PRO A 218 3.56 -1.66 -15.60
CA PRO A 218 3.34 -2.60 -14.50
C PRO A 218 2.82 -1.86 -13.26
N LEU A 219 1.86 -2.46 -12.55
CA LEU A 219 1.29 -1.87 -11.33
C LEU A 219 2.18 -2.13 -10.09
N CYS A 220 3.41 -1.64 -10.09
CA CYS A 220 4.39 -1.96 -9.03
C CYS A 220 4.55 -0.89 -7.97
N ASN A 221 4.65 0.38 -8.36
CA ASN A 221 5.07 1.47 -7.49
C ASN A 221 4.29 2.76 -7.79
N GLN A 222 4.48 3.74 -6.91
CA GLN A 222 3.83 5.04 -7.05
C GLN A 222 4.28 5.82 -8.30
N HIS A 223 5.50 5.57 -8.79
CA HIS A 223 6.02 6.14 -10.03
C HIS A 223 5.23 5.70 -11.27
N TYR A 224 4.94 4.41 -11.43
CA TYR A 224 4.11 3.90 -12.52
C TYR A 224 2.66 4.39 -12.41
N ILE A 225 2.12 4.48 -11.20
CA ILE A 225 0.79 5.08 -10.97
C ILE A 225 0.77 6.55 -11.39
N ALA A 226 1.83 7.32 -11.09
CA ALA A 226 1.94 8.72 -11.53
C ALA A 226 2.00 8.82 -13.06
N LYS A 227 2.71 7.92 -13.75
CA LYS A 227 2.72 7.85 -15.21
C LYS A 227 1.36 7.51 -15.81
N ILE A 228 0.60 6.60 -15.20
CA ILE A 228 -0.77 6.27 -15.62
C ILE A 228 -1.67 7.51 -15.50
N LYS A 229 -1.61 8.22 -14.36
CA LYS A 229 -2.36 9.47 -14.17
C LYS A 229 -1.98 10.53 -15.19
N GLN A 230 -0.69 10.70 -15.46
CA GLN A 230 -0.20 11.65 -16.45
C GLN A 230 -0.72 11.34 -17.86
N HIS A 231 -0.65 10.07 -18.29
CA HIS A 231 -1.11 9.66 -19.61
C HIS A 231 -2.63 9.86 -19.79
N ILE A 232 -3.43 9.64 -18.74
CA ILE A 232 -4.87 9.93 -18.75
C ILE A 232 -5.10 11.44 -18.87
N HIS A 233 -4.36 12.25 -18.13
CA HIS A 233 -4.52 13.70 -18.18
C HIS A 233 -4.11 14.28 -19.54
N GLU A 234 -3.03 13.78 -20.14
CA GLU A 234 -2.62 14.15 -21.50
C GLU A 234 -3.71 13.81 -22.52
N SER A 235 -4.35 12.65 -22.36
CA SER A 235 -5.47 12.23 -23.23
C SER A 235 -6.70 13.12 -23.15
N GLU A 236 -6.98 13.75 -22.00
CA GLU A 236 -8.11 14.68 -21.86
C GLU A 236 -7.83 16.02 -22.54
N ILE A 237 -6.57 16.44 -22.61
CA ILE A 237 -6.17 17.73 -23.19
C ILE A 237 -6.21 17.66 -24.73
N TYR A 238 -5.86 16.51 -25.30
CA TYR A 238 -5.92 16.28 -26.75
C TYR A 238 -7.24 15.59 -27.10
N GLU A 239 -8.31 16.37 -27.33
CA GLU A 239 -9.67 15.86 -27.66
C GLU A 239 -9.71 14.90 -28.88
N ASP A 240 -8.71 14.99 -29.77
CA ASP A 240 -8.56 14.12 -30.95
C ASP A 240 -7.91 12.76 -30.63
N ASP A 241 -7.39 12.56 -29.42
CA ASP A 241 -6.71 11.32 -29.03
C ASP A 241 -7.72 10.29 -28.47
N LEU A 242 -7.93 9.21 -29.22
CA LEU A 242 -8.81 8.10 -28.87
C LEU A 242 -8.09 7.14 -27.91
N SER A 243 -7.52 7.68 -26.83
CA SER A 243 -6.75 6.87 -25.88
C SER A 243 -7.65 5.80 -25.25
N SER A 244 -7.21 4.56 -25.36
CA SER A 244 -7.88 3.39 -24.79
C SER A 244 -6.91 2.65 -23.89
N ALA A 245 -7.47 2.16 -22.78
CA ALA A 245 -6.72 1.45 -21.76
C ALA A 245 -7.08 -0.03 -21.79
N VAL A 246 -6.06 -0.86 -21.99
CA VAL A 246 -6.15 -2.32 -21.87
C VAL A 246 -5.57 -2.73 -20.52
N ILE A 247 -6.37 -3.42 -19.71
CA ILE A 247 -5.95 -3.95 -18.41
C ILE A 247 -5.89 -5.46 -18.54
N PHE A 248 -4.72 -6.06 -18.31
CA PHE A 248 -4.51 -7.49 -18.42
C PHE A 248 -4.33 -8.14 -17.05
N GLY A 249 -5.19 -9.10 -16.71
CA GLY A 249 -5.04 -9.89 -15.49
C GLY A 249 -6.29 -10.65 -15.05
N THR A 250 -6.15 -11.36 -13.93
CA THR A 250 -7.20 -12.23 -13.35
C THR A 250 -7.57 -11.84 -11.92
N ASN A 251 -6.80 -10.96 -11.29
CA ASN A 251 -6.90 -10.68 -9.86
C ASN A 251 -7.92 -9.56 -9.58
N LEU A 252 -8.31 -9.40 -8.31
CA LEU A 252 -9.14 -8.27 -7.85
C LEU A 252 -8.56 -6.90 -8.21
N ASP A 253 -7.23 -6.81 -8.27
CA ASP A 253 -6.49 -5.60 -8.65
C ASP A 253 -6.92 -5.07 -10.03
N VAL A 254 -7.32 -5.95 -10.97
CA VAL A 254 -7.82 -5.55 -12.30
C VAL A 254 -9.05 -4.64 -12.20
N PHE A 255 -9.99 -5.00 -11.34
CA PHE A 255 -11.22 -4.25 -11.14
C PHE A 255 -10.95 -2.94 -10.37
N ALA A 256 -9.99 -2.95 -9.43
CA ALA A 256 -9.56 -1.75 -8.73
C ALA A 256 -8.93 -0.73 -9.71
N VAL A 257 -8.04 -1.19 -10.59
CA VAL A 257 -7.43 -0.37 -11.65
C VAL A 257 -8.49 0.17 -12.60
N ALA A 258 -9.40 -0.67 -13.10
CA ALA A 258 -10.46 -0.25 -14.01
C ALA A 258 -11.34 0.85 -13.40
N ASN A 259 -11.77 0.67 -12.15
CA ASN A 259 -12.55 1.65 -11.42
C ASN A 259 -11.79 2.97 -11.22
N ASN A 260 -10.50 2.93 -10.89
CA ASN A 260 -9.69 4.13 -10.69
C ASN A 260 -9.46 4.90 -11.98
N ILE A 261 -9.24 4.22 -13.09
CA ILE A 261 -9.08 4.85 -14.41
C ILE A 261 -10.37 5.55 -14.84
N ILE A 262 -11.52 4.92 -14.62
CA ILE A 262 -12.83 5.54 -14.88
C ILE A 262 -13.03 6.78 -13.98
N LYS A 263 -12.68 6.68 -12.69
CA LYS A 263 -12.76 7.83 -11.75
C LYS A 263 -11.82 8.97 -12.11
N LEU A 264 -10.70 8.68 -12.75
CA LEU A 264 -9.73 9.68 -13.22
C LEU A 264 -10.17 10.41 -14.50
N GLY A 265 -11.29 10.01 -15.12
CA GLY A 265 -11.88 10.70 -16.26
C GLY A 265 -11.92 9.90 -17.56
N LEU A 266 -11.28 8.72 -17.63
CA LEU A 266 -11.33 7.92 -18.85
C LEU A 266 -12.72 7.30 -19.04
N ALA A 267 -13.34 7.58 -20.19
CA ALA A 267 -14.66 7.07 -20.52
C ALA A 267 -14.71 5.53 -20.45
N PRO A 268 -15.72 4.92 -19.79
CA PRO A 268 -15.77 3.46 -19.62
C PRO A 268 -15.75 2.67 -20.93
N GLN A 269 -16.24 3.25 -22.03
CA GLN A 269 -16.23 2.63 -23.37
C GLN A 269 -14.83 2.45 -23.97
N ARG A 270 -13.86 3.19 -23.44
CA ARG A 270 -12.44 3.16 -23.84
C ARG A 270 -11.61 2.20 -22.96
N VAL A 271 -12.23 1.57 -21.96
CA VAL A 271 -11.58 0.59 -21.10
C VAL A 271 -11.87 -0.82 -21.60
N VAL A 272 -10.82 -1.62 -21.77
CA VAL A 272 -10.89 -3.03 -22.17
C VAL A 272 -10.17 -3.88 -21.12
N ILE A 273 -10.91 -4.78 -20.48
CA ILE A 273 -10.36 -5.73 -19.52
C ILE A 273 -10.12 -7.05 -20.26
N VAL A 274 -8.90 -7.57 -20.17
CA VAL A 274 -8.49 -8.85 -20.76
C VAL A 274 -8.12 -9.80 -19.63
N SER A 275 -8.84 -10.91 -19.56
CA SER A 275 -8.58 -11.98 -18.60
C SER A 275 -8.18 -13.26 -19.34
N PRO A 276 -7.01 -13.86 -19.01
CA PRO A 276 -6.61 -15.16 -19.56
C PRO A 276 -7.41 -16.31 -18.98
N ASP A 277 -8.16 -16.12 -17.89
CA ASP A 277 -8.97 -17.20 -17.33
C ASP A 277 -10.28 -17.37 -18.11
N SER A 278 -10.68 -18.63 -18.30
CA SER A 278 -11.94 -19.03 -18.92
C SER A 278 -13.13 -19.00 -17.95
N GLY A 279 -12.96 -18.39 -16.78
CA GLY A 279 -13.98 -18.30 -15.71
C GLY A 279 -13.90 -19.44 -14.69
N THR A 280 -12.73 -20.05 -14.51
CA THR A 280 -12.52 -21.11 -13.52
C THR A 280 -12.12 -20.57 -12.14
N VAL A 281 -11.48 -19.39 -12.13
CA VAL A 281 -10.99 -18.70 -10.94
C VAL A 281 -11.83 -17.45 -10.73
N ASN A 282 -12.65 -17.46 -9.68
CA ASN A 282 -13.40 -16.28 -9.28
C ASN A 282 -12.55 -15.44 -8.30
N PRO A 283 -12.17 -14.20 -8.66
CA PRO A 283 -11.32 -13.36 -7.80
C PRO A 283 -12.04 -12.84 -6.55
N PHE A 284 -13.37 -12.80 -6.55
CA PHE A 284 -14.21 -12.35 -5.43
C PHE A 284 -14.59 -13.47 -4.44
N GLY A 285 -14.31 -14.74 -4.79
CA GLY A 285 -14.72 -15.91 -4.01
C GLY A 285 -16.21 -16.28 -4.12
N ASP A 286 -17.05 -15.41 -4.71
CA ASP A 286 -18.49 -15.64 -4.92
C ASP A 286 -18.88 -15.35 -6.40
N PRO A 287 -19.45 -16.34 -7.13
CA PRO A 287 -19.88 -16.18 -8.52
C PRO A 287 -20.95 -15.12 -8.73
N LEU A 288 -21.82 -14.89 -7.74
CA LEU A 288 -22.87 -13.87 -7.85
C LEU A 288 -22.29 -12.46 -7.80
N ILE A 289 -21.24 -12.25 -7.01
CA ILE A 289 -20.54 -10.96 -6.92
C ILE A 289 -19.81 -10.66 -8.21
N GLU A 290 -19.05 -11.63 -8.73
CA GLU A 290 -18.35 -11.47 -10.02
C GLU A 290 -19.34 -11.11 -11.14
N LEU A 291 -20.43 -11.87 -11.26
CA LEU A 291 -21.46 -11.62 -12.28
C LEU A 291 -22.06 -10.21 -12.15
N LYS A 292 -22.34 -9.75 -10.93
CA LYS A 292 -22.88 -8.40 -10.71
C LYS A 292 -21.89 -7.29 -11.03
N VAL A 293 -20.61 -7.48 -10.70
CA VAL A 293 -19.55 -6.52 -11.05
C VAL A 293 -19.38 -6.44 -12.57
N GLU A 294 -19.45 -7.58 -13.26
CA GLU A 294 -19.35 -7.63 -14.72
C GLU A 294 -20.55 -7.00 -15.41
N GLU A 295 -21.77 -7.31 -14.97
CA GLU A 295 -22.98 -6.65 -15.46
C GLU A 295 -22.89 -5.14 -15.30
N LEU A 296 -22.38 -4.66 -14.15
CA LEU A 296 -22.19 -3.23 -13.91
C LEU A 296 -21.19 -2.62 -14.89
N LEU A 297 -20.01 -3.22 -15.07
CA LEU A 297 -18.98 -2.70 -15.98
C LEU A 297 -19.45 -2.72 -17.44
N LEU A 298 -20.12 -3.79 -17.87
CA LEU A 298 -20.72 -3.88 -19.19
C LEU A 298 -21.81 -2.82 -19.38
N SER A 299 -22.62 -2.53 -18.35
CA SER A 299 -23.66 -1.50 -18.41
C SER A 299 -23.08 -0.07 -18.51
N LEU A 300 -21.88 0.15 -17.96
CA LEU A 300 -21.14 1.40 -18.12
C LEU A 300 -20.52 1.52 -19.53
N GLY A 301 -20.37 0.41 -20.24
CA GLY A 301 -19.84 0.34 -21.61
C GLY A 301 -18.43 -0.24 -21.73
N THR A 302 -17.83 -0.69 -20.62
CA THR A 302 -16.51 -1.35 -20.60
C THR A 302 -16.57 -2.69 -21.35
N LYS A 303 -15.50 -3.02 -22.09
CA LYS A 303 -15.40 -4.31 -22.79
C LYS A 303 -14.62 -5.30 -21.95
N ILE A 304 -15.14 -6.52 -21.80
CA ILE A 304 -14.47 -7.60 -21.05
C ILE A 304 -14.22 -8.78 -22.01
N LEU A 305 -12.94 -9.14 -22.17
CA LEU A 305 -12.48 -10.28 -22.98
C LEU A 305 -11.96 -11.37 -22.04
N LYS A 306 -12.79 -12.38 -21.76
CA LYS A 306 -12.41 -13.58 -20.98
C LYS A 306 -11.80 -14.66 -21.88
N ALA A 307 -11.00 -15.55 -21.30
CA ALA A 307 -10.29 -16.62 -22.02
C ALA A 307 -9.37 -16.11 -23.14
N HIS A 308 -8.72 -14.96 -22.95
CA HIS A 308 -7.78 -14.39 -23.92
C HIS A 308 -6.39 -14.17 -23.29
N VAL A 309 -5.35 -14.72 -23.93
CA VAL A 309 -3.95 -14.51 -23.55
C VAL A 309 -3.36 -13.39 -24.41
N LEU A 310 -2.43 -12.65 -23.83
CA LEU A 310 -1.64 -11.67 -24.54
C LEU A 310 -0.63 -12.37 -25.46
N GLU A 311 -0.66 -12.07 -26.76
CA GLU A 311 0.29 -12.60 -27.75
C GLU A 311 1.46 -11.63 -27.94
N ARG A 312 1.15 -10.36 -28.28
CA ARG A 312 2.16 -9.32 -28.50
C ARG A 312 1.57 -7.92 -28.31
N LEU A 313 2.48 -6.96 -28.12
CA LEU A 313 2.19 -5.52 -28.08
C LEU A 313 2.79 -4.88 -29.34
N GLU A 314 2.01 -4.08 -30.05
CA GLU A 314 2.44 -3.36 -31.25
C GLU A 314 2.66 -1.88 -30.94
N TYR A 315 3.65 -1.28 -31.61
CA TYR A 315 4.12 0.08 -31.36
C TYR A 315 4.13 0.87 -32.66
N ASP A 316 3.92 2.18 -32.55
CA ASP A 316 4.12 3.12 -33.65
C ASP A 316 5.62 3.38 -33.94
N GLU A 317 5.90 4.22 -34.93
CA GLU A 317 7.27 4.61 -35.31
C GLU A 317 7.99 5.38 -34.18
N ASP A 318 7.24 5.96 -33.24
CA ASP A 318 7.73 6.74 -32.11
C ASP A 318 7.91 5.90 -30.81
N ASN A 319 7.72 4.57 -30.89
CA ASN A 319 7.74 3.62 -29.76
C ASN A 319 6.63 3.81 -28.71
N ASN A 320 5.51 4.43 -29.08
CA ASN A 320 4.30 4.43 -28.27
C ASN A 320 3.44 3.22 -28.62
N LEU A 321 2.73 2.70 -27.61
CA LEU A 321 1.80 1.59 -27.80
C LEU A 321 0.67 2.01 -28.76
N SER A 322 0.44 1.20 -29.80
CA SER A 322 -0.63 1.43 -30.78
C SER A 322 -1.75 0.40 -30.65
N SER A 323 -1.40 -0.88 -30.53
CA SER A 323 -2.38 -1.97 -30.38
C SER A 323 -1.87 -3.13 -29.53
N VAL A 324 -2.83 -3.85 -28.96
CA VAL A 324 -2.62 -5.03 -28.12
C VAL A 324 -3.29 -6.21 -28.81
N VAL A 325 -2.50 -7.23 -29.14
CA VAL A 325 -3.00 -8.43 -29.84
C VAL A 325 -3.22 -9.53 -28.82
N VAL A 326 -4.48 -9.95 -28.71
CA VAL A 326 -4.91 -11.01 -27.78
C VAL A 326 -5.44 -12.22 -28.54
N THR A 327 -5.10 -13.41 -28.06
CA THR A 327 -5.51 -14.69 -28.66
C THR A 327 -6.36 -15.49 -27.68
N PRO A 328 -7.39 -16.20 -28.15
CA PRO A 328 -8.17 -17.07 -27.28
C PRO A 328 -7.33 -18.25 -26.78
N VAL A 329 -7.48 -18.59 -25.49
CA VAL A 329 -6.74 -19.65 -24.78
C VAL A 329 -7.03 -21.03 -25.38
N ASP A 330 -8.30 -21.27 -25.75
CA ASP A 330 -8.69 -22.47 -26.46
C ASP A 330 -8.32 -22.30 -27.94
N GLY A 331 -7.47 -23.19 -28.47
CA GLY A 331 -7.09 -23.26 -29.90
C GLY A 331 -8.26 -23.49 -30.89
N ASN A 332 -9.49 -23.22 -30.49
CA ASN A 332 -10.69 -23.26 -31.31
C ASN A 332 -10.79 -22.01 -32.20
N ARG A 333 -10.06 -22.00 -33.33
CA ARG A 333 -10.39 -21.23 -34.56
C ARG A 333 -10.79 -19.75 -34.38
N GLY A 334 -10.42 -19.10 -33.29
CA GLY A 334 -10.69 -17.69 -33.07
C GLY A 334 -9.58 -16.87 -33.71
N LYS A 335 -9.95 -15.87 -34.51
CA LYS A 335 -8.99 -14.89 -35.02
C LYS A 335 -8.43 -14.12 -33.83
N SER A 336 -7.11 -13.84 -33.84
CA SER A 336 -6.51 -12.88 -32.90
C SER A 336 -7.32 -11.58 -32.94
N VAL A 337 -7.64 -11.04 -31.77
CA VAL A 337 -8.35 -9.78 -31.65
C VAL A 337 -7.31 -8.70 -31.42
N GLU A 338 -7.26 -7.73 -32.34
CA GLU A 338 -6.46 -6.54 -32.19
C GLU A 338 -7.30 -5.47 -31.50
N VAL A 339 -6.78 -4.98 -30.36
CA VAL A 339 -7.41 -3.92 -29.59
C VAL A 339 -6.49 -2.71 -29.66
N ASN A 340 -6.93 -1.65 -30.34
CA ASN A 340 -6.23 -0.37 -30.33
C ASN A 340 -6.18 0.15 -28.90
N ALA A 341 -4.99 0.49 -28.42
CA ALA A 341 -4.74 0.92 -27.05
C ALA A 341 -3.47 1.76 -26.99
N THR A 342 -3.57 2.92 -26.34
CA THR A 342 -2.42 3.78 -26.04
C THR A 342 -1.83 3.45 -24.67
N MET A 343 -2.60 2.77 -23.82
CA MET A 343 -2.21 2.36 -22.49
C MET A 343 -2.46 0.86 -22.29
N PHE A 344 -1.44 0.15 -21.82
CA PHE A 344 -1.51 -1.24 -21.38
C PHE A 344 -1.03 -1.36 -19.93
N ILE A 345 -1.87 -1.95 -19.07
CA ILE A 345 -1.56 -2.15 -17.65
C ILE A 345 -1.51 -3.64 -17.35
N TYR A 346 -0.37 -4.10 -16.83
CA TYR A 346 -0.15 -5.50 -16.49
C TYR A 346 -0.41 -5.77 -15.00
N VAL A 347 -1.37 -6.67 -14.73
CA VAL A 347 -1.89 -7.01 -13.39
C VAL A 347 -2.20 -8.51 -13.27
N HIS A 348 -1.43 -9.38 -13.94
CA HIS A 348 -1.65 -10.82 -13.90
C HIS A 348 -0.80 -11.52 -12.84
N ASP A 349 0.48 -11.74 -13.13
CA ASP A 349 1.39 -12.44 -12.23
C ASP A 349 2.26 -11.47 -11.44
N LYS A 350 2.34 -11.73 -10.13
CA LYS A 350 3.32 -11.08 -9.27
C LYS A 350 4.57 -11.96 -9.21
N ASP A 351 5.74 -11.44 -9.49
CA ASP A 351 7.00 -12.17 -9.32
C ASP A 351 7.90 -11.46 -8.29
N ILE A 352 8.97 -12.14 -7.86
CA ILE A 352 10.07 -11.52 -7.15
C ILE A 352 10.93 -10.82 -8.20
N ASP A 353 11.26 -9.54 -7.98
CA ASP A 353 11.94 -8.67 -8.94
C ASP A 353 13.03 -9.41 -9.73
N SER A 354 12.74 -9.71 -11.00
CA SER A 354 13.67 -10.37 -11.91
C SER A 354 14.49 -9.29 -12.60
N HIS A 355 15.40 -8.65 -11.87
CA HIS A 355 16.43 -7.82 -12.50
C HIS A 355 17.34 -8.66 -13.41
#